data_AF-A0A4Q0VP62-F1
#
_entry.id   AF-A0A4Q0VP62-F1
#
_cell.length_a   1.000
_cell.length_b   1.000
_cell.length_c   1.000
_cell.angle_alpha   90.00
_cell.angle_beta   90.00
_cell.angle_gamma   90.00
#
_symmetry.space_group_name_H-M   'P 1'
#
loop_
_entity.id
_entity.type
_entity.pdbx_description
1 polymer ?
#
loop_
_entity_poly.entity_id
_entity_poly.type
_entity_poly.pdbx_seq_one_letter_code
_entity_poly.pdbx_strand_id
1 'polypeptide(L)'
;MGSIPVEQAMLAIQQAKVAIQQGLKRTDSEQFSAVEKQLQQALQIIDDAKQKSSANEGQLLEQANVAVLDTIEQLQQTKLPPNLQNG
;
A
#
# COMPACT_ATOMS: atom_id res chain seq x y z
N MET A 1 16.46 -15.08 -7.75
CA MET A 1 16.59 -13.66 -7.36
C MET A 1 15.34 -13.32 -6.59
N GLY A 2 15.38 -13.40 -5.25
CA GLY A 2 14.24 -13.00 -4.42
C GLY A 2 14.23 -11.49 -4.37
N SER A 3 13.17 -10.86 -4.89
CA SER A 3 12.97 -9.42 -4.79
C SER A 3 12.93 -9.02 -3.32
N ILE A 4 13.67 -7.98 -2.97
CA ILE A 4 13.85 -7.54 -1.58
C ILE A 4 12.46 -7.12 -1.05
N PRO A 5 12.07 -7.47 0.19
CA PRO A 5 10.76 -7.14 0.77
C PRO A 5 10.36 -5.66 0.57
N VAL A 6 11.33 -4.75 0.68
CA VAL A 6 11.16 -3.31 0.46
C VAL A 6 10.82 -2.98 -1.00
N GLU A 7 11.41 -3.66 -1.99
CA GLU A 7 11.11 -3.44 -3.40
C GLU A 7 9.69 -3.87 -3.75
N GLN A 8 9.22 -4.99 -3.19
CA GLN A 8 7.85 -5.44 -3.39
C GLN A 8 6.84 -4.45 -2.77
N ALA A 9 7.17 -3.91 -1.60
CA ALA A 9 6.37 -2.87 -0.95
C ALA A 9 6.31 -1.59 -1.79
N MET A 10 7.46 -1.12 -2.29
CA MET A 10 7.51 0.06 -3.15
C MET A 10 6.72 -0.12 -4.44
N LEU A 11 6.80 -1.30 -5.06
CA LEU A 11 6.03 -1.61 -6.26
C LEU A 11 4.52 -1.55 -5.99
N ALA A 12 4.05 -2.15 -4.90
CA ALA A 12 2.64 -2.13 -4.50
C ALA A 12 2.15 -0.69 -4.21
N ILE A 13 2.95 0.10 -3.48
CA ILE A 13 2.68 1.52 -3.23
C ILE A 13 2.57 2.29 -4.55
N GLN A 14 3.48 2.05 -5.49
CA GLN A 14 3.50 2.78 -6.76
C GLN A 14 2.29 2.43 -7.63
N GLN A 15 1.91 1.16 -7.70
CA GLN A 15 0.70 0.73 -8.39
C GLN A 15 -0.56 1.35 -7.79
N ALA A 16 -0.64 1.43 -6.46
CA ALA A 16 -1.74 2.06 -5.77
C ALA A 16 -1.81 3.59 -5.97
N LYS A 17 -0.67 4.28 -5.95
CA LYS A 17 -0.61 5.71 -6.26
C LYS A 17 -1.05 6.01 -7.69
N VAL A 18 -0.62 5.18 -8.65
CA VAL A 18 -1.05 5.31 -10.05
C VAL A 18 -2.55 5.09 -10.17
N ALA A 19 -3.11 4.08 -9.50
CA ALA A 19 -4.55 3.87 -9.43
C ALA A 19 -5.28 5.12 -8.90
N ILE A 20 -4.85 5.63 -7.75
CA ILE A 20 -5.43 6.85 -7.14
C ILE A 20 -5.36 8.05 -8.11
N GLN A 21 -4.21 8.28 -8.77
CA GLN A 21 -4.01 9.39 -9.70
C GLN A 21 -4.82 9.26 -10.99
N GLN A 22 -5.00 8.05 -11.50
CA GLN A 22 -5.88 7.77 -12.64
C GLN A 22 -7.36 7.95 -12.27
N GLY A 23 -7.64 8.29 -11.02
CA GLY A 23 -8.97 8.50 -10.51
C GLY A 23 -9.74 7.19 -10.52
N LEU A 24 -9.10 6.07 -10.12
CA LEU A 24 -9.75 4.76 -10.02
C LEU A 24 -11.06 4.93 -9.25
N LYS A 25 -12.16 5.02 -10.01
CA LYS A 25 -13.49 5.13 -9.43
C LYS A 25 -13.87 3.73 -9.01
N ARG A 26 -14.53 3.60 -7.86
CA ARG A 26 -15.06 2.32 -7.33
C ARG A 26 -15.79 1.44 -8.35
N THR A 27 -16.27 2.00 -9.46
CA THR A 27 -16.86 1.26 -10.59
C THR A 27 -15.93 0.21 -11.19
N ASP A 28 -14.61 0.38 -11.06
CA ASP A 28 -13.61 -0.63 -11.41
C ASP A 28 -13.22 -1.44 -10.15
N SER A 29 -14.23 -2.08 -9.56
CA SER A 29 -14.10 -2.79 -8.27
C SER A 29 -13.05 -3.90 -8.31
N GLU A 30 -12.84 -4.54 -9.47
CA GLU A 30 -11.78 -5.54 -9.65
C GLU A 30 -10.38 -4.93 -9.53
N GLN A 31 -10.13 -3.80 -10.19
CA GLN A 31 -8.84 -3.11 -10.08
C GLN A 31 -8.62 -2.56 -8.68
N PHE A 32 -9.66 -2.02 -8.04
CA PHE A 32 -9.59 -1.56 -6.66
C PHE A 32 -9.20 -2.70 -5.71
N SER A 33 -9.91 -3.83 -5.78
CA SER A 33 -9.63 -5.00 -4.95
C SER A 33 -8.27 -5.63 -5.25
N ALA A 34 -7.82 -5.61 -6.51
CA ALA A 34 -6.50 -6.11 -6.88
C ALA A 34 -5.39 -5.27 -6.23
N VAL A 35 -5.50 -3.94 -6.31
CA VAL A 35 -4.53 -3.01 -5.71
C VAL A 35 -4.54 -3.12 -4.17
N GLU A 36 -5.71 -3.16 -3.54
CA GLU A 36 -5.83 -3.33 -2.09
C GLU A 36 -5.19 -4.66 -1.63
N LYS A 37 -5.42 -5.74 -2.39
CA LYS A 37 -4.81 -7.04 -2.12
C LYS A 37 -3.28 -7.02 -2.26
N GLN A 38 -2.75 -6.32 -3.25
CA GLN A 38 -1.29 -6.18 -3.43
C GLN A 38 -0.64 -5.39 -2.28
N LEU A 39 -1.31 -4.33 -1.80
CA LEU A 39 -0.84 -3.58 -0.63
C LEU A 39 -0.87 -4.46 0.64
N GLN A 40 -1.93 -5.25 0.84
CA GLN A 40 -2.00 -6.20 1.96
C GLN A 40 -0.92 -7.28 1.90
N GLN A 41 -0.63 -7.80 0.70
CA GLN A 41 0.47 -8.75 0.51
C GLN A 41 1.83 -8.12 0.81
N ALA A 42 2.04 -6.86 0.38
CA ALA A 42 3.25 -6.12 0.72
C ALA A 42 3.42 -5.96 2.24
N LEU A 43 2.34 -5.63 2.96
CA LEU A 43 2.36 -5.56 4.43
C LEU A 43 2.79 -6.87 5.06
N GLN A 44 2.21 -7.98 4.64
CA GLN A 44 2.52 -9.29 5.19
C GLN A 44 3.99 -9.67 4.95
N ILE A 45 4.52 -9.36 3.76
CA ILE A 45 5.93 -9.60 3.42
C ILE A 45 6.88 -8.72 4.23
N ILE A 46 6.50 -7.47 4.48
CA ILE A 46 7.26 -6.56 5.34
C ILE A 46 7.25 -7.06 6.79
N ASP A 47 6.11 -7.49 7.33
CA ASP A 47 6.03 -8.02 8.69
C ASP A 47 6.85 -9.30 8.87
N ASP A 48 6.77 -10.23 7.91
CA ASP A 48 7.60 -11.43 7.89
C ASP A 48 9.10 -11.10 7.80
N ALA A 49 9.45 -10.06 7.05
CA ALA A 49 10.82 -9.57 6.96
C ALA A 49 11.26 -8.90 8.27
N LYS A 50 10.41 -8.11 8.92
CA LYS A 50 10.71 -7.44 10.20
C LYS A 50 11.06 -8.45 11.28
N GLN A 51 10.35 -9.57 11.34
CA GLN A 51 10.63 -10.66 12.29
C GLN A 51 11.99 -11.33 12.09
N LYS A 52 12.58 -11.23 10.88
CA LYS A 52 13.84 -11.86 10.50
C LYS A 52 14.99 -10.86 10.31
N SER A 53 14.71 -9.57 10.40
CA SER A 53 15.62 -8.49 10.01
C SER A 53 16.53 -7.99 11.14
N SER A 54 17.68 -7.46 10.76
CA SER A 54 18.59 -6.74 11.67
C SER A 54 18.06 -5.32 11.96
N ALA A 55 18.54 -4.66 13.02
CA ALA A 55 18.05 -3.32 13.43
C ALA A 55 18.07 -2.26 12.31
N ASN A 56 19.10 -2.26 11.44
CA ASN A 56 19.19 -1.35 10.29
C ASN A 56 18.15 -1.65 9.20
N GLU A 57 17.90 -2.93 8.93
CA GLU A 57 16.88 -3.37 7.97
C GLU A 57 15.47 -3.13 8.51
N GLY A 58 15.30 -3.25 9.84
CA GLY A 58 14.06 -2.95 10.54
C GLY A 58 13.57 -1.52 10.33
N GLN A 59 14.46 -0.51 10.29
CA GLN A 59 14.06 0.88 10.02
C GLN A 59 13.53 1.07 8.59
N LEU A 60 14.17 0.45 7.60
CA LEU A 60 13.71 0.52 6.20
C LEU A 60 12.38 -0.20 6.02
N LEU A 61 12.22 -1.36 6.67
CA LEU A 61 10.99 -2.13 6.67
C LEU A 61 9.87 -1.38 7.41
N GLU A 62 10.17 -0.68 8.50
CA GLU A 62 9.20 0.17 9.20
C GLU A 62 8.69 1.31 8.31
N GLN A 63 9.60 2.02 7.63
CA GLN A 63 9.22 3.08 6.69
C GLN A 63 8.36 2.54 5.54
N ALA A 64 8.71 1.36 5.01
CA ALA A 64 7.91 0.71 3.98
C ALA A 64 6.53 0.29 4.52
N ASN A 65 6.45 -0.25 5.74
CA ASN A 65 5.18 -0.62 6.39
C ASN A 65 4.25 0.59 6.52
N VAL A 66 4.76 1.69 7.10
CA VAL A 66 4.04 2.95 7.25
C VAL A 66 3.55 3.45 5.89
N ALA A 67 4.39 3.47 4.87
CA ALA A 67 4.00 3.94 3.55
C ALA A 67 2.92 3.07 2.88
N VAL A 68 2.93 1.74 3.09
CA VAL A 68 1.88 0.86 2.60
C VAL A 68 0.56 1.14 3.32
N LEU A 69 0.57 1.26 4.66
CA LEU A 69 -0.63 1.60 5.44
C LEU A 69 -1.24 2.93 5.01
N ASP A 70 -0.41 3.96 4.86
CA ASP A 70 -0.81 5.29 4.40
C ASP A 70 -1.47 5.24 3.02
N THR A 71 -0.92 4.39 2.13
CA THR A 71 -1.46 4.22 0.78
C THR A 71 -2.77 3.44 0.77
N ILE A 72 -2.95 2.44 1.64
CA ILE A 72 -4.23 1.77 1.85
C ILE A 72 -5.27 2.77 2.35
N GLU A 73 -4.90 3.61 3.32
CA GLU A 73 -5.79 4.63 3.85
C GLU A 73 -6.19 5.63 2.75
N GLN A 74 -5.24 6.16 1.99
CA GLN A 74 -5.53 7.05 0.86
C GLN A 74 -6.43 6.38 -0.19
N LEU A 75 -6.15 5.13 -0.55
CA LEU A 75 -6.97 4.34 -1.45
C LEU A 75 -8.40 4.17 -0.89
N GLN A 76 -8.55 3.98 0.43
CA GLN A 76 -9.85 3.91 1.08
C GLN A 76 -10.53 5.28 1.22
N GLN A 77 -9.80 6.38 1.40
CA GLN A 77 -10.37 7.72 1.45
C GLN A 77 -10.89 8.19 0.09
N THR A 78 -10.34 7.70 -1.03
CA THR A 78 -10.96 7.90 -2.36
C THR A 78 -12.37 7.27 -2.47
N LYS A 79 -12.79 6.43 -1.51
CA LYS A 79 -14.16 5.91 -1.39
C LYS A 79 -15.17 6.94 -0.86
N LEU A 80 -14.71 7.99 -0.18
CA LEU A 80 -15.58 9.02 0.39
C LEU A 80 -15.87 10.07 -0.68
N PRO A 81 -17.15 10.34 -1.01
CA PRO A 81 -17.46 11.47 -1.87
C PRO A 81 -16.95 12.76 -1.19
N PRO A 82 -16.38 13.72 -1.95
CA PRO A 82 -15.86 14.98 -1.40
C PRO A 82 -16.90 15.83 -0.64
N ASN A 83 -18.17 15.41 -0.65
CA ASN A 83 -19.30 16.10 -0.02
C ASN A 83 -19.51 15.81 1.48
N LEU A 84 -18.64 15.04 2.16
CA LEU A 84 -18.79 14.74 3.59
C LEU A 84 -17.63 15.23 4.48
N GLN A 85 -16.67 15.99 3.93
CA GLN A 85 -15.55 16.53 4.73
C GLN A 85 -15.81 17.92 5.34
N ASN A 86 -16.94 18.58 5.03
CA ASN A 86 -17.33 19.88 5.59
C ASN A 86 -18.83 19.93 5.97
N GLY A 87 -19.23 19.13 6.96
CA GLY A 87 -20.53 19.23 7.64
C GLY A 87 -20.34 19.57 9.10
#